data_AF-A0A3B0TQT4-F1
#
_entry.id   AF-A0A3B0TQT4-F1
#
_cell.length_a   1.000
_cell.length_b   1.000
_cell.length_c   1.000
_cell.angle_alpha   90.00
_cell.angle_beta   90.00
_cell.angle_gamma   90.00
#
_symmetry.space_group_name_H-M   'P 1'
#
loop_
_entity.id
_entity.type
_entity.pdbx_description
1 polymer ?
#
loop_
_entity_poly.entity_id
_entity_poly.type
_entity_poly.pdbx_seq_one_letter_code
_entity_poly.pdbx_strand_id
1 'polypeptide(L)'
;MSVLSLYIFRQITLIFLILVGVLTGLVWVSQAIRFLNLVIEKGRGLGEFLLLTGYMVPSIVGLVSPTALFIATIFVLHRLNTDNELAVIQAAGGSQWRLLRPFVAVTALVTVFIIFVNLYAMPHGMRAFREKLISVRTDLISTLVQEGQFVSPEAGLTVHIRAQDANGDLLGLLFHDTRKSDGRITYLAERARIVTSDAGTSLVMFNGTFQRRRETAKDVDVVRFKEYTLDLDTFGPDRKVPYYQASEKFMSELLNPDPKDPVFIDHPGKIFAEIHERFSSPLYALTMMLIAFVGLSEAKTNRKGRIWVIFGILGLATGVRLLGGTSINMMVKTNALYPLAYAIPLLAILTVLTYMVFHNRADKAYYAMVRNRAARRSRQPQPGPQNSPAPEQVPNGPTPVRSSMPPRPDAPPATRRPSPLSPRPSSPGPSSRPTSSSNRPATSTQMRNPDPSQALRHLAQTLSAPKRTGKQQVPITQNPMNPTQRPPHTHNPPAKSASPRPPSMVPQRPAPERGREPDQERSRQRSPGRGPHPHKRQK
;
A
#
# COMPACT_ATOMS: atom_id res chain seq x y z
N MET A 1 1.11 -15.54 31.28
CA MET A 1 0.03 -15.86 30.31
C MET A 1 -0.58 -17.20 30.70
N SER A 2 -1.88 -17.44 30.48
CA SER A 2 -2.43 -18.80 30.60
C SER A 2 -2.05 -19.65 29.38
N VAL A 3 -2.08 -20.97 29.50
CA VAL A 3 -1.76 -21.90 28.40
C VAL A 3 -2.63 -21.62 27.16
N LEU A 4 -3.94 -21.41 27.37
CA LEU A 4 -4.88 -21.03 26.30
C LEU A 4 -4.50 -19.70 25.62
N SER A 5 -4.13 -18.67 26.38
CA SER A 5 -3.69 -17.40 25.80
C SER A 5 -2.40 -17.55 24.99
N LEU A 6 -1.45 -18.38 25.44
CA LEU A 6 -0.21 -18.63 24.70
C LEU A 6 -0.46 -19.42 23.41
N TYR A 7 -1.38 -20.39 23.43
CA TYR A 7 -1.81 -21.14 22.25
C TYR A 7 -2.41 -20.22 21.18
N ILE A 8 -3.41 -19.41 21.55
CA ILE A 8 -4.06 -18.47 20.62
C ILE A 8 -3.06 -17.41 20.12
N PHE A 9 -2.19 -16.89 21.00
CA PHE A 9 -1.13 -15.96 20.62
C PHE A 9 -0.19 -16.54 19.55
N ARG A 10 0.25 -17.80 19.70
CA ARG A 10 1.10 -18.47 18.71
C ARG A 10 0.36 -18.68 17.39
N GLN A 11 -0.91 -19.09 17.42
CA GLN A 11 -1.71 -19.27 16.21
C GLN A 11 -1.88 -17.97 15.42
N ILE A 12 -2.35 -16.90 16.05
CA ILE A 12 -2.57 -15.62 15.35
C ILE A 12 -1.25 -15.02 14.87
N THR A 13 -0.15 -15.11 15.64
CA THR A 13 1.17 -14.63 15.20
C THR A 13 1.65 -15.39 13.96
N LEU A 14 1.58 -16.72 13.96
CA LEU A 14 2.01 -17.54 12.82
C LEU A 14 1.19 -17.24 11.56
N ILE A 15 -0.14 -17.13 11.69
CA ILE A 15 -1.03 -16.87 10.57
C ILE A 15 -0.88 -15.43 10.06
N PHE A 16 -0.67 -14.46 10.96
CA PHE A 16 -0.33 -13.08 10.61
C PHE A 16 0.96 -13.02 9.79
N LEU A 17 2.04 -13.67 10.22
CA LEU A 17 3.31 -13.67 9.49
C LEU A 17 3.19 -14.27 8.08
N ILE A 18 2.45 -15.38 7.94
CA ILE A 18 2.16 -15.99 6.63
C ILE A 18 1.36 -15.01 5.75
N LEU A 19 0.30 -14.39 6.29
CA LEU A 19 -0.54 -13.46 5.53
C LEU A 19 0.20 -12.19 5.15
N VAL A 20 1.06 -11.63 6.02
CA VAL A 20 1.94 -10.50 5.67
C VAL A 20 2.88 -10.92 4.55
N GLY A 21 3.52 -12.09 4.62
CA GLY A 21 4.39 -12.58 3.56
C GLY A 21 3.68 -12.72 2.20
N VAL A 22 2.51 -13.36 2.18
CA VAL A 22 1.72 -13.58 0.95
C VAL A 22 1.19 -12.27 0.38
N LEU A 23 0.59 -11.40 1.20
CA LEU A 23 0.05 -10.11 0.74
C LEU A 23 1.17 -9.15 0.30
N THR A 24 2.31 -9.15 1.00
CA THR A 24 3.49 -8.39 0.61
C THR A 24 4.02 -8.87 -0.72
N GLY A 25 4.20 -10.19 -0.91
CA GLY A 25 4.65 -10.78 -2.18
C GLY A 25 3.71 -10.44 -3.35
N LEU A 26 2.40 -10.56 -3.16
CA LEU A 26 1.39 -10.23 -4.17
C LEU A 26 1.47 -8.76 -4.62
N VAL A 27 1.50 -7.82 -3.66
CA VAL A 27 1.61 -6.40 -3.96
C VAL A 27 2.98 -6.10 -4.57
N TRP A 28 4.06 -6.63 -3.99
CA TRP A 28 5.43 -6.40 -4.45
C TRP A 28 5.65 -6.85 -5.88
N VAL A 29 5.22 -8.06 -6.29
CA VAL A 29 5.30 -8.51 -7.69
C VAL A 29 4.53 -7.55 -8.62
N SER A 30 3.30 -7.14 -8.25
CA SER A 30 2.50 -6.20 -9.03
C SER A 30 3.18 -4.83 -9.20
N GLN A 31 3.92 -4.36 -8.18
CA GLN A 31 4.69 -3.11 -8.28
C GLN A 31 5.99 -3.30 -9.07
N ALA A 32 6.71 -4.40 -8.84
CA ALA A 32 8.00 -4.71 -9.43
C ALA A 32 7.93 -4.82 -10.96
N ILE A 33 6.86 -5.41 -11.52
CA ILE A 33 6.64 -5.51 -12.98
C ILE A 33 6.72 -4.14 -13.67
N ARG A 34 6.26 -3.06 -13.04
CA ARG A 34 6.32 -1.70 -13.61
C ARG A 34 7.74 -1.15 -13.77
N PHE A 35 8.71 -1.72 -13.06
CA PHE A 35 10.12 -1.35 -13.13
C PHE A 35 10.96 -2.39 -13.89
N LEU A 36 10.37 -3.49 -14.35
CA LEU A 36 11.08 -4.59 -14.99
C LEU A 36 11.70 -4.15 -16.33
N ASN A 37 10.94 -3.44 -17.16
CA ASN A 37 11.40 -2.94 -18.47
C ASN A 37 12.67 -2.07 -18.32
N LEU A 38 12.68 -1.16 -17.34
CA LEU A 38 13.81 -0.26 -17.04
C LEU A 38 15.12 -1.00 -16.68
N VAL A 39 15.03 -2.25 -16.18
CA VAL A 39 16.21 -3.04 -15.82
C VAL A 39 16.60 -4.03 -16.93
N ILE A 40 15.62 -4.56 -17.68
CA ILE A 40 15.86 -5.39 -18.87
C ILE A 40 16.56 -4.59 -19.98
N GLU A 41 16.11 -3.36 -20.25
CA GLU A 41 16.73 -2.43 -21.23
C GLU A 41 18.22 -2.16 -20.94
N LYS A 42 18.64 -2.36 -19.68
CA LYS A 42 20.01 -2.15 -19.18
C LYS A 42 20.89 -3.40 -19.22
N GLY A 43 20.36 -4.57 -19.59
CA GLY A 43 21.06 -5.85 -19.48
C GLY A 43 21.48 -6.21 -18.04
N ARG A 44 20.93 -5.53 -17.02
CA ARG A 44 21.30 -5.77 -15.61
C ARG A 44 20.65 -7.06 -15.12
N GLY A 45 21.45 -7.89 -14.45
CA GLY A 45 21.00 -9.18 -13.95
C GLY A 45 19.85 -9.09 -12.95
N LEU A 46 19.07 -10.17 -12.85
CA LEU A 46 17.89 -10.27 -11.99
C LEU A 46 18.14 -9.85 -10.53
N GLY A 47 19.36 -10.07 -10.00
CA GLY A 47 19.73 -9.63 -8.65
C GLY A 47 19.63 -8.12 -8.42
N GLU A 48 20.03 -7.28 -9.37
CA GLU A 48 19.90 -5.82 -9.26
C GLU A 48 18.43 -5.37 -9.32
N PHE A 49 17.60 -6.04 -10.13
CA PHE A 49 16.15 -5.80 -10.16
C PHE A 49 15.49 -6.16 -8.81
N LEU A 50 15.84 -7.33 -8.25
CA LEU A 50 15.33 -7.79 -6.96
C LEU A 50 15.80 -6.89 -5.80
N LEU A 51 17.03 -6.39 -5.85
CA LEU A 51 17.56 -5.45 -4.86
C LEU A 51 16.87 -4.08 -4.96
N LEU A 52 16.75 -3.52 -6.17
CA LEU A 52 16.04 -2.26 -6.42
C LEU A 52 14.59 -2.35 -5.92
N THR A 53 13.83 -3.33 -6.39
CA THR A 53 12.42 -3.49 -6.00
C THR A 53 12.25 -3.96 -4.55
N GLY A 54 13.26 -4.62 -3.98
CA GLY A 54 13.31 -5.03 -2.57
C GLY A 54 13.26 -3.85 -1.59
N TYR A 55 13.80 -2.69 -1.95
CA TYR A 55 13.67 -1.46 -1.17
C TYR A 55 12.21 -0.99 -0.99
N MET A 56 11.26 -1.49 -1.79
CA MET A 56 9.84 -1.20 -1.64
C MET A 56 9.15 -2.01 -0.54
N VAL A 57 9.75 -3.13 -0.11
CA VAL A 57 9.14 -4.09 0.83
C VAL A 57 8.71 -3.45 2.17
N PRO A 58 9.50 -2.58 2.84
CA PRO A 58 9.07 -1.96 4.10
C PRO A 58 7.76 -1.17 3.99
N SER A 59 7.60 -0.37 2.92
CA SER A 59 6.37 0.40 2.68
C SER A 59 5.17 -0.52 2.46
N ILE A 60 5.34 -1.58 1.67
CA ILE A 60 4.29 -2.57 1.41
C ILE A 60 3.89 -3.31 2.70
N VAL A 61 4.87 -3.73 3.51
CA VAL A 61 4.63 -4.42 4.79
C VAL A 61 3.83 -3.53 5.76
N GLY A 62 4.18 -2.24 5.88
CA GLY A 62 3.41 -1.28 6.68
C GLY A 62 1.97 -1.15 6.20
N LEU A 63 1.76 -1.05 4.88
CA LEU A 63 0.45 -0.94 4.24
C LEU A 63 -0.45 -2.17 4.46
N VAL A 64 0.09 -3.39 4.31
CA VAL A 64 -0.72 -4.63 4.38
C VAL A 64 -0.91 -5.17 5.80
N SER A 65 -0.08 -4.77 6.77
CA SER A 65 -0.10 -5.34 8.14
C SER A 65 -1.46 -5.24 8.86
N PRO A 66 -2.19 -4.11 8.85
CA PRO A 66 -3.54 -4.05 9.46
C PRO A 66 -4.51 -5.06 8.86
N THR A 67 -4.50 -5.21 7.54
CA THR A 67 -5.36 -6.14 6.79
C THR A 67 -4.96 -7.58 7.00
N ALA A 68 -3.66 -7.88 7.09
CA ALA A 68 -3.16 -9.21 7.42
C ALA A 68 -3.58 -9.64 8.83
N LEU A 69 -3.51 -8.72 9.82
CA LEU A 69 -3.96 -8.97 11.19
C LEU A 69 -5.49 -9.17 11.27
N PHE A 70 -6.26 -8.42 10.50
CA PHE A 70 -7.70 -8.59 10.36
C PHE A 70 -8.05 -10.00 9.85
N ILE A 71 -7.44 -10.43 8.74
CA ILE A 71 -7.67 -11.75 8.15
C ILE A 71 -7.18 -12.85 9.09
N ALA A 72 -6.04 -12.68 9.76
CA ALA A 72 -5.55 -13.62 10.78
C ALA A 72 -6.54 -13.78 11.94
N THR A 73 -7.11 -12.67 12.41
CA THR A 73 -8.13 -12.65 13.48
C THR A 73 -9.39 -13.42 13.06
N ILE A 74 -9.90 -13.16 11.84
CA ILE A 74 -11.04 -13.89 11.27
C ILE A 74 -10.72 -15.39 11.18
N PHE A 75 -9.57 -15.76 10.61
CA PHE A 75 -9.20 -17.16 10.41
C PHE A 75 -9.09 -17.91 11.73
N VAL A 76 -8.40 -17.34 12.73
CA VAL A 76 -8.25 -17.98 14.05
C VAL A 76 -9.60 -18.13 14.74
N LEU A 77 -10.44 -17.09 14.77
CA LEU A 77 -11.77 -17.18 15.40
C LEU A 77 -12.72 -18.11 14.64
N HIS A 78 -12.62 -18.18 13.31
CA HIS A 78 -13.34 -19.16 12.51
C HIS A 78 -12.90 -20.58 12.87
N ARG A 79 -11.58 -20.84 12.90
CA ARG A 79 -11.02 -22.14 13.27
C ARG A 79 -11.42 -22.57 14.68
N LEU A 80 -11.23 -21.72 15.68
CA LEU A 80 -11.62 -22.00 17.08
C LEU A 80 -13.13 -22.32 17.20
N ASN A 81 -13.98 -21.75 16.35
CA ASN A 81 -15.41 -22.10 16.31
C ASN A 81 -15.66 -23.42 15.56
N THR A 82 -14.97 -23.69 14.45
CA THR A 82 -15.10 -24.93 13.67
C THR A 82 -14.62 -26.16 14.45
N ASP A 83 -13.51 -26.01 15.18
CA ASP A 83 -12.89 -27.04 16.03
C ASP A 83 -13.62 -27.16 17.38
N ASN A 84 -14.74 -26.46 17.57
CA ASN A 84 -15.57 -26.34 18.79
C ASN A 84 -14.86 -25.81 20.05
N GLU A 85 -13.57 -25.48 20.00
CA GLU A 85 -12.81 -24.90 21.11
C GLU A 85 -13.52 -23.67 21.71
N LEU A 86 -14.05 -22.78 20.87
CA LEU A 86 -14.74 -21.57 21.29
C LEU A 86 -15.99 -21.86 22.14
N ALA A 87 -16.73 -22.93 21.81
CA ALA A 87 -17.89 -23.38 22.56
C ALA A 87 -17.48 -23.98 23.91
N VAL A 88 -16.41 -24.79 23.94
CA VAL A 88 -15.86 -25.37 25.18
C VAL A 88 -15.35 -24.28 26.13
N ILE A 89 -14.64 -23.28 25.61
CA ILE A 89 -14.14 -22.13 26.40
C ILE A 89 -15.31 -21.37 27.04
N GLN A 90 -16.40 -21.15 26.31
CA GLN A 90 -17.58 -20.45 26.82
C GLN A 90 -18.37 -21.29 27.84
N ALA A 91 -18.54 -22.59 27.57
CA ALA A 91 -19.18 -23.54 28.50
C ALA A 91 -18.41 -23.68 29.83
N ALA A 92 -17.07 -23.60 29.79
CA ALA A 92 -16.20 -23.57 30.98
C ALA A 92 -16.20 -22.21 31.73
N GLY A 93 -17.11 -21.29 31.40
CA GLY A 93 -17.20 -19.97 32.04
C GLY A 93 -16.13 -18.97 31.57
N GLY A 94 -15.48 -19.22 30.43
CA GLY A 94 -14.48 -18.33 29.84
C GLY A 94 -15.10 -17.02 29.34
N SER A 95 -14.80 -15.90 29.99
CA SER A 95 -15.26 -14.58 29.54
C SER A 95 -14.61 -14.16 28.21
N GLN A 96 -15.40 -13.52 27.32
CA GLN A 96 -14.92 -12.89 26.07
C GLN A 96 -13.70 -11.99 26.29
N TRP A 97 -13.63 -11.26 27.42
CA TRP A 97 -12.47 -10.41 27.76
C TRP A 97 -11.18 -11.20 28.03
N ARG A 98 -11.28 -12.47 28.49
CA ARG A 98 -10.13 -13.36 28.63
C ARG A 98 -9.68 -13.90 27.26
N LEU A 99 -10.62 -14.14 26.36
CA LEU A 99 -10.35 -14.54 24.97
C LEU A 99 -9.71 -13.40 24.15
N LEU A 100 -10.09 -12.14 24.39
CA LEU A 100 -9.57 -10.96 23.69
C LEU A 100 -8.08 -10.67 23.98
N ARG A 101 -7.59 -10.99 25.19
CA ARG A 101 -6.21 -10.69 25.63
C ARG A 101 -5.09 -11.11 24.64
N PRO A 102 -5.02 -12.36 24.13
CA PRO A 102 -4.01 -12.74 23.15
C PRO A 102 -4.10 -11.97 21.82
N PHE A 103 -5.31 -11.64 21.35
CA PHE A 103 -5.50 -10.82 20.14
C PHE A 103 -4.97 -9.40 20.36
N VAL A 104 -5.30 -8.77 21.49
CA VAL A 104 -4.77 -7.44 21.85
C VAL A 104 -3.25 -7.46 22.04
N ALA A 105 -2.68 -8.52 22.63
CA ALA A 105 -1.24 -8.66 22.78
C ALA A 105 -0.50 -8.69 21.43
N VAL A 106 -0.98 -9.49 20.45
CA VAL A 106 -0.41 -9.50 19.10
C VAL A 106 -0.67 -8.18 18.37
N THR A 107 -1.86 -7.60 18.53
CA THR A 107 -2.20 -6.30 17.94
C THR A 107 -1.26 -5.20 18.43
N ALA A 108 -0.94 -5.16 19.73
CA ALA A 108 0.01 -4.19 20.28
C ALA A 108 1.42 -4.36 19.67
N LEU A 109 1.90 -5.59 19.52
CA LEU A 109 3.17 -5.86 18.84
C LEU A 109 3.14 -5.43 17.37
N VAL A 110 2.04 -5.69 16.66
CA VAL A 110 1.85 -5.27 15.26
C VAL A 110 1.74 -3.75 15.14
N THR A 111 1.06 -3.05 16.05
CA THR A 111 0.99 -1.58 16.09
C THR A 111 2.37 -0.98 16.33
N VAL A 112 3.16 -1.49 17.28
CA VAL A 112 4.55 -1.05 17.51
C VAL A 112 5.42 -1.30 16.27
N PHE A 113 5.27 -2.45 15.63
CA PHE A 113 5.96 -2.78 14.38
C PHE A 113 5.59 -1.83 13.23
N ILE A 114 4.30 -1.51 13.04
CA ILE A 114 3.86 -0.55 12.01
C ILE A 114 4.42 0.85 12.31
N ILE A 115 4.45 1.29 13.57
CA ILE A 115 5.07 2.57 13.95
C ILE A 115 6.56 2.58 13.56
N PHE A 116 7.32 1.53 13.91
CA PHE A 116 8.72 1.38 13.51
C PHE A 116 8.90 1.40 11.99
N VAL A 117 8.03 0.69 11.24
CA VAL A 117 8.06 0.69 9.78
C VAL A 117 7.80 2.10 9.22
N ASN A 118 6.74 2.77 9.66
CA ASN A 118 6.35 4.09 9.16
C ASN A 118 7.36 5.19 9.45
N LEU A 119 7.99 5.18 10.64
CA LEU A 119 8.91 6.22 11.08
C LEU A 119 10.35 5.99 10.61
N TYR A 120 10.77 4.73 10.41
CA TYR A 120 12.16 4.38 10.11
C TYR A 120 12.31 3.53 8.84
N ALA A 121 11.77 2.31 8.79
CA ALA A 121 12.09 1.38 7.71
C ALA A 121 11.54 1.81 6.33
N MET A 122 10.36 2.43 6.31
CA MET A 122 9.72 2.95 5.10
C MET A 122 10.52 4.11 4.47
N PRO A 123 10.83 5.22 5.17
CA PRO A 123 11.56 6.31 4.55
C PRO A 123 12.99 5.89 4.12
N HIS A 124 13.69 5.06 4.90
CA HIS A 124 14.98 4.51 4.47
C HIS A 124 14.86 3.67 3.18
N GLY A 125 13.87 2.78 3.08
CA GLY A 125 13.63 1.99 1.86
C GLY A 125 13.22 2.85 0.67
N MET A 126 12.26 3.76 0.84
CA MET A 126 11.77 4.65 -0.22
C MET A 126 12.86 5.59 -0.74
N ARG A 127 13.75 6.08 0.13
CA ARG A 127 14.88 6.91 -0.25
C ARG A 127 15.94 6.14 -1.03
N ALA A 128 16.37 4.97 -0.54
CA ALA A 128 17.30 4.10 -1.26
C ALA A 128 16.74 3.63 -2.62
N PHE A 129 15.43 3.34 -2.68
CA PHE A 129 14.72 3.07 -3.93
C PHE A 129 14.83 4.25 -4.91
N ARG A 130 14.54 5.47 -4.44
CA ARG A 130 14.57 6.68 -5.28
C ARG A 130 15.98 6.98 -5.80
N GLU A 131 16.98 6.90 -4.94
CA GLU A 131 18.40 7.13 -5.27
C GLU A 131 18.90 6.12 -6.32
N LYS A 132 18.64 4.81 -6.10
CA LYS A 132 19.01 3.75 -7.07
C LYS A 132 18.20 3.84 -8.38
N LEU A 133 16.93 4.25 -8.33
CA LEU A 133 16.13 4.48 -9.53
C LEU A 133 16.64 5.67 -10.36
N ILE A 134 17.09 6.74 -9.71
CA ILE A 134 17.72 7.88 -10.39
C ILE A 134 19.04 7.44 -11.04
N SER A 135 19.90 6.69 -10.34
CA SER A 135 21.16 6.21 -10.94
C SER A 135 20.91 5.38 -12.20
N VAL A 136 19.95 4.44 -12.17
CA VAL A 136 19.54 3.66 -13.35
C VAL A 136 19.06 4.55 -14.50
N ARG A 137 18.35 5.65 -14.22
CA ARG A 137 17.86 6.60 -15.24
C ARG A 137 18.95 7.51 -15.81
N THR A 138 19.88 7.99 -15.00
CA THR A 138 21.03 8.76 -15.49
C THR A 138 21.91 7.87 -16.36
N ASP A 139 22.15 6.63 -15.94
CA ASP A 139 22.80 5.63 -16.78
C ASP A 139 22.01 5.39 -18.08
N LEU A 140 20.67 5.38 -18.05
CA LEU A 140 19.85 5.19 -19.26
C LEU A 140 20.09 6.32 -20.27
N ILE A 141 20.27 7.58 -19.88
CA ILE A 141 20.54 8.67 -20.84
C ILE A 141 21.83 8.44 -21.64
N SER A 142 22.87 7.83 -21.03
CA SER A 142 24.12 7.49 -21.75
C SER A 142 24.01 6.23 -22.62
N THR A 143 22.92 5.45 -22.53
CA THR A 143 22.71 4.19 -23.25
C THR A 143 21.49 4.20 -24.20
N LEU A 144 20.53 5.10 -23.99
CA LEU A 144 19.32 5.27 -24.80
C LEU A 144 19.56 6.06 -26.10
N VAL A 145 20.82 6.18 -26.50
CA VAL A 145 21.18 6.45 -27.89
C VAL A 145 20.91 5.18 -28.71
N GLN A 146 19.63 4.90 -28.95
CA GLN A 146 19.21 3.86 -29.88
C GLN A 146 19.13 4.47 -31.28
N GLU A 147 19.78 3.81 -32.25
CA GLU A 147 19.88 4.29 -33.62
C GLU A 147 18.50 4.44 -34.28
N GLY A 148 18.27 5.58 -34.94
CA GLY A 148 17.08 5.79 -35.77
C GLY A 148 15.75 5.92 -35.02
N GLN A 149 15.76 6.11 -33.69
CA GLN A 149 14.56 6.35 -32.89
C GLN A 149 14.60 7.74 -32.22
N PHE A 150 13.44 8.38 -32.10
CA PHE A 150 13.27 9.60 -31.31
C PHE A 150 12.95 9.20 -29.87
N VAL A 151 13.87 9.46 -28.95
CA VAL A 151 13.70 9.19 -27.52
C VAL A 151 13.44 10.49 -26.79
N SER A 152 12.47 10.51 -25.88
CA SER A 152 12.18 11.64 -25.01
C SER A 152 12.38 11.25 -23.53
N PRO A 153 13.60 11.43 -22.96
CA PRO A 153 13.90 11.02 -21.58
C PRO A 153 13.11 11.80 -20.51
N GLU A 154 12.67 13.02 -20.86
CA GLU A 154 11.86 13.90 -20.02
C GLU A 154 10.85 14.66 -20.90
N ALA A 155 9.72 15.08 -20.31
CA ALA A 155 8.74 15.90 -21.02
C ALA A 155 9.39 17.22 -21.51
N GLY A 156 9.36 17.45 -22.83
CA GLY A 156 9.95 18.62 -23.45
C GLY A 156 11.43 18.46 -23.88
N LEU A 157 12.04 17.30 -23.64
CA LEU A 157 13.36 16.93 -24.16
C LEU A 157 13.22 15.81 -25.21
N THR A 158 13.83 15.96 -26.38
CA THR A 158 13.84 14.94 -27.44
C THR A 158 15.23 14.79 -28.03
N VAL A 159 15.71 13.54 -28.09
CA VAL A 159 17.02 13.17 -28.63
C VAL A 159 16.82 12.14 -29.75
N HIS A 160 17.52 12.30 -30.85
CA HIS A 160 17.55 11.34 -31.96
C HIS A 160 18.94 11.31 -32.55
N ILE A 161 19.47 10.11 -32.81
CA ILE A 161 20.78 9.89 -33.42
C ILE A 161 20.61 8.89 -34.56
N ARG A 162 21.27 9.16 -35.70
CA ARG A 162 21.07 8.37 -36.93
C ARG A 162 21.70 6.98 -36.83
N ALA A 163 22.93 6.92 -36.34
CA ALA A 163 23.74 5.71 -36.18
C ALA A 163 24.85 5.96 -35.16
N GLN A 164 25.49 4.90 -34.69
CA GLN A 164 26.71 4.93 -33.89
C GLN A 164 27.85 4.27 -34.70
N ASP A 165 29.02 4.90 -34.72
CA ASP A 165 30.21 4.32 -35.33
C ASP A 165 30.83 3.24 -34.41
N ALA A 166 31.67 2.36 -34.98
CA ALA A 166 32.39 1.32 -34.24
C ALA A 166 33.28 1.87 -33.11
N ASN A 167 33.67 3.15 -33.19
CA ASN A 167 34.41 3.87 -32.15
C ASN A 167 33.52 4.42 -31.01
N GLY A 168 32.21 4.18 -31.05
CA GLY A 168 31.23 4.73 -30.10
C GLY A 168 30.77 6.16 -30.39
N ASP A 169 31.25 6.78 -31.47
CA ASP A 169 30.86 8.14 -31.90
C ASP A 169 29.42 8.15 -32.44
N LEU A 170 28.64 9.14 -32.01
CA LEU A 170 27.22 9.31 -32.33
C LEU A 170 27.07 10.12 -33.61
N LEU A 171 26.49 9.57 -34.67
CA LEU A 171 26.38 10.20 -35.98
C LEU A 171 24.99 10.79 -36.21
N GLY A 172 24.92 12.01 -36.74
CA GLY A 172 23.67 12.70 -37.05
C GLY A 172 22.78 12.93 -35.83
N LEU A 173 23.33 13.61 -34.82
CA LEU A 173 22.63 13.99 -33.59
C LEU A 173 21.63 15.12 -33.84
N LEU A 174 20.42 14.94 -33.29
CA LEU A 174 19.42 15.97 -33.04
C LEU A 174 19.09 15.95 -31.55
N PHE A 175 19.18 17.12 -30.90
CA PHE A 175 18.85 17.30 -29.49
C PHE A 175 17.97 18.55 -29.36
N HIS A 176 16.71 18.38 -28.96
CA HIS A 176 15.71 19.42 -28.88
C HIS A 176 15.24 19.59 -27.44
N ASP A 177 15.40 20.79 -26.88
CA ASP A 177 14.98 21.15 -25.52
C ASP A 177 13.97 22.31 -25.56
N THR A 178 12.84 22.08 -24.90
CA THR A 178 11.71 23.02 -24.76
C THR A 178 11.35 23.28 -23.29
N ARG A 179 12.15 22.80 -22.34
CA ARG A 179 11.87 22.89 -20.89
C ARG A 179 12.06 24.30 -20.31
N LYS A 180 12.81 25.19 -20.99
CA LYS A 180 13.07 26.57 -20.55
C LYS A 180 12.07 27.55 -21.16
N SER A 181 11.49 28.42 -20.32
CA SER A 181 10.53 29.45 -20.74
C SER A 181 11.11 30.60 -21.57
N ASP A 182 12.45 30.72 -21.66
CA ASP A 182 13.14 31.68 -22.55
C ASP A 182 13.18 31.20 -24.02
N GLY A 183 12.67 30.00 -24.32
CA GLY A 183 12.46 29.53 -25.69
C GLY A 183 13.01 28.14 -25.98
N ARG A 184 12.82 27.72 -27.23
CA ARG A 184 13.17 26.37 -27.71
C ARG A 184 14.57 26.37 -28.31
N ILE A 185 15.36 25.36 -27.95
CA ILE A 185 16.72 25.19 -28.45
C ILE A 185 16.83 23.84 -29.17
N THR A 186 17.36 23.85 -30.39
CA THR A 186 17.66 22.64 -31.15
C THR A 186 19.14 22.61 -31.49
N TYR A 187 19.87 21.60 -31.03
CA TYR A 187 21.22 21.29 -31.49
C TYR A 187 21.13 20.21 -32.56
N LEU A 188 21.89 20.41 -33.64
CA LEU A 188 22.09 19.47 -34.74
C LEU A 188 23.59 19.30 -34.91
N ALA A 189 24.12 18.09 -34.98
CA ALA A 189 25.55 17.84 -35.17
C ALA A 189 25.81 16.63 -36.07
N GLU A 190 26.82 16.73 -36.93
CA GLU A 190 27.24 15.61 -37.79
C GLU A 190 27.77 14.44 -36.98
N ARG A 191 28.53 14.73 -35.91
CA ARG A 191 29.12 13.74 -35.01
C ARG A 191 29.11 14.27 -33.58
N ALA A 192 28.91 13.41 -32.59
CA ALA A 192 29.05 13.75 -31.19
C ALA A 192 29.66 12.59 -30.38
N ARG A 193 30.27 12.89 -29.24
CA ARG A 193 30.85 11.90 -28.32
C ARG A 193 30.41 12.21 -26.90
N ILE A 194 29.94 11.20 -26.18
CA ILE A 194 29.73 11.29 -24.73
C ILE A 194 31.07 11.03 -24.05
N VAL A 195 31.51 11.98 -23.24
CA VAL A 195 32.74 11.92 -22.44
C VAL A 195 32.34 12.00 -20.97
N THR A 196 32.53 10.90 -20.25
CA THR A 196 32.35 10.86 -18.80
C THR A 196 33.70 11.12 -18.12
N SER A 197 33.72 12.08 -17.20
CA SER A 197 34.88 12.46 -16.39
C SER A 197 34.44 12.59 -14.92
N ASP A 198 35.39 12.66 -13.98
CA ASP A 198 35.10 12.81 -12.54
C ASP A 198 34.27 14.07 -12.22
N ALA A 199 34.33 15.09 -13.09
CA ALA A 199 33.53 16.31 -12.98
C ALA A 199 32.07 16.14 -13.45
N GLY A 200 31.78 15.23 -14.38
CA GLY A 200 30.46 15.11 -15.02
C GLY A 200 30.43 14.35 -16.34
N THR A 201 29.23 14.22 -16.91
CA THR A 201 29.01 13.64 -18.24
C THR A 201 28.79 14.75 -19.26
N SER A 202 29.72 14.92 -20.20
CA SER A 202 29.64 15.94 -21.25
C SER A 202 29.39 15.32 -22.63
N LEU A 203 28.53 15.95 -23.43
CA LEU A 203 28.30 15.63 -24.82
C LEU A 203 29.08 16.63 -25.69
N VAL A 204 30.20 16.18 -26.25
CA VAL A 204 31.01 16.97 -27.18
C VAL A 204 30.44 16.79 -28.59
N MET A 205 29.94 17.87 -29.19
CA MET A 205 29.36 17.88 -30.53
C MET A 205 30.33 18.51 -31.53
N PHE A 206 30.50 17.87 -32.68
CA PHE A 206 31.39 18.30 -33.77
C PHE A 206 30.58 18.64 -35.01
N ASN A 207 30.99 19.70 -35.72
CA ASN A 207 30.37 20.22 -36.94
C ASN A 207 28.84 20.29 -36.84
N GLY A 208 28.35 21.29 -36.13
CA GLY A 208 26.93 21.41 -35.83
C GLY A 208 26.39 22.83 -35.89
N THR A 209 25.08 22.91 -35.67
CA THR A 209 24.36 24.16 -35.52
C THR A 209 23.48 24.10 -34.29
N PHE A 210 23.48 25.14 -33.46
CA PHE A 210 22.39 25.34 -32.50
C PHE A 210 21.45 26.41 -33.03
N GLN A 211 20.15 26.15 -32.88
CA GLN A 211 19.07 27.03 -33.27
C GLN A 211 18.33 27.43 -32.00
N ARG A 212 18.18 28.74 -31.74
CA ARG A 212 17.41 29.26 -30.61
C ARG A 212 16.26 30.11 -31.12
N ARG A 213 15.03 29.81 -30.68
CA ARG A 213 13.85 30.65 -30.89
C ARG A 213 13.30 31.07 -29.54
N ARG A 214 13.40 32.36 -29.22
CA ARG A 214 12.76 32.95 -28.03
C ARG A 214 11.25 33.06 -28.24
N GLU A 215 10.45 32.74 -27.23
CA GLU A 215 8.97 32.76 -27.31
C GLU A 215 8.40 34.12 -27.79
N THR A 216 9.07 35.23 -27.49
CA THR A 216 8.62 36.59 -27.85
C THR A 216 9.15 37.11 -29.19
N ALA A 217 9.99 36.36 -29.91
CA ALA A 217 10.62 36.80 -31.15
C ALA A 217 10.24 35.88 -32.33
N LYS A 218 10.00 36.46 -33.50
CA LYS A 218 9.79 35.66 -34.74
C LYS A 218 11.10 35.09 -35.29
N ASP A 219 12.22 35.69 -34.93
CA ASP A 219 13.54 35.38 -35.46
C ASP A 219 14.12 34.10 -34.82
N VAL A 220 15.00 33.43 -35.56
CA VAL A 220 15.69 32.21 -35.12
C VAL A 220 17.19 32.47 -35.20
N ASP A 221 17.83 32.49 -34.05
CA ASP A 221 19.29 32.59 -33.97
C ASP A 221 19.89 31.24 -34.36
N VAL A 222 20.62 31.19 -35.48
CA VAL A 222 21.31 29.98 -35.95
C VAL A 222 22.82 30.18 -35.84
N VAL A 223 23.45 29.49 -34.91
CA VAL A 223 24.90 29.55 -34.68
C VAL A 223 25.54 28.24 -35.14
N ARG A 224 26.52 28.33 -36.05
CA ARG A 224 27.34 27.19 -36.48
C ARG A 224 28.56 27.05 -35.58
N PHE A 225 28.90 25.82 -35.19
CA PHE A 225 30.07 25.50 -34.37
C PHE A 225 30.87 24.35 -34.97
N LYS A 226 32.20 24.42 -34.84
CA LYS A 226 33.10 23.29 -35.18
C LYS A 226 33.14 22.26 -34.05
N GLU A 227 33.16 22.74 -32.82
CA GLU A 227 33.11 21.95 -31.59
C GLU A 227 32.25 22.71 -30.58
N TYR A 228 31.39 22.00 -29.86
CA TYR A 228 30.57 22.55 -28.78
C TYR A 228 30.33 21.48 -27.72
N THR A 229 30.75 21.75 -26.49
CA THR A 229 30.56 20.85 -25.35
C THR A 229 29.30 21.23 -24.60
N LEU A 230 28.31 20.33 -24.63
CA LEU A 230 27.09 20.42 -23.85
C LEU A 230 27.26 19.58 -22.58
N ASP A 231 27.34 20.21 -21.41
CA ASP A 231 27.36 19.48 -20.15
C ASP A 231 25.99 18.82 -19.91
N LEU A 232 25.89 17.49 -20.05
CA LEU A 232 24.64 16.77 -19.89
C LEU A 232 24.17 16.77 -18.44
N ASP A 233 25.00 17.07 -17.44
CA ASP A 233 24.53 17.23 -16.06
C ASP A 233 23.67 18.50 -15.88
N THR A 234 23.71 19.45 -16.82
CA THR A 234 22.76 20.57 -16.89
C THR A 234 21.47 20.23 -17.64
N PHE A 235 21.39 19.05 -18.27
CA PHE A 235 20.21 18.56 -19.00
C PHE A 235 19.58 17.29 -18.41
N GLY A 236 20.31 16.54 -17.58
CA GLY A 236 19.72 15.59 -16.65
C GLY A 236 18.80 16.31 -15.64
N PRO A 237 17.99 15.56 -14.88
CA PRO A 237 17.24 16.16 -13.78
C PRO A 237 18.25 16.84 -12.85
N ASP A 238 18.08 18.17 -12.72
CA ASP A 238 18.95 19.12 -12.02
C ASP A 238 19.67 18.45 -10.83
N ARG A 239 21.02 18.35 -10.83
CA ARG A 239 21.80 17.66 -9.77
C ARG A 239 21.56 18.22 -8.35
N LYS A 240 20.78 19.30 -8.23
CA LYS A 240 20.11 19.76 -7.01
C LYS A 240 19.28 18.63 -6.41
N VAL A 241 19.86 17.98 -5.39
CA VAL A 241 19.24 17.16 -4.33
C VAL A 241 17.93 16.47 -4.74
N PRO A 242 17.91 15.13 -4.96
CA PRO A 242 16.72 14.41 -5.38
C PRO A 242 15.45 14.83 -4.63
N TYR A 243 14.48 15.41 -5.35
CA TYR A 243 13.24 15.89 -4.72
C TYR A 243 12.42 14.70 -4.24
N TYR A 244 12.60 14.37 -2.97
CA TYR A 244 11.93 13.28 -2.28
C TYR A 244 10.45 13.57 -2.13
N GLN A 245 9.60 12.62 -2.53
CA GLN A 245 8.16 12.65 -2.25
C GLN A 245 7.92 12.61 -0.73
N ALA A 246 6.73 12.99 -0.25
CA ALA A 246 6.43 12.99 1.18
C ALA A 246 6.69 11.62 1.85
N SER A 247 6.33 10.52 1.18
CA SER A 247 6.61 9.14 1.61
C SER A 247 8.10 8.73 1.59
N GLU A 248 8.94 9.45 0.86
CA GLU A 248 10.39 9.25 0.78
C GLU A 248 11.16 10.06 1.85
N LYS A 249 10.53 11.06 2.49
CA LYS A 249 11.14 11.93 3.51
C LYS A 249 11.18 11.29 4.90
N PHE A 250 12.24 11.61 5.65
CA PHE A 250 12.36 11.27 7.07
C PHE A 250 11.41 12.11 7.93
N MET A 251 11.09 11.64 9.15
CA MET A 251 10.19 12.37 10.05
C MET A 251 10.73 13.75 10.45
N SER A 252 12.05 13.91 10.58
CA SER A 252 12.69 15.21 10.80
C SER A 252 12.47 16.19 9.64
N GLU A 253 12.60 15.72 8.40
CA GLU A 253 12.39 16.49 7.17
C GLU A 253 10.90 16.83 6.94
N LEU A 254 9.97 16.01 7.47
CA LEU A 254 8.54 16.30 7.43
C LEU A 254 8.11 17.33 8.49
N LEU A 255 8.68 17.24 9.70
CA LEU A 255 8.37 18.17 10.80
C LEU A 255 9.02 19.55 10.62
N ASN A 256 10.16 19.62 9.95
CA ASN A 256 10.84 20.87 9.59
C ASN A 256 11.27 20.83 8.12
N PRO A 257 10.34 21.03 7.17
CA PRO A 257 10.65 21.02 5.74
C PRO A 257 11.52 22.22 5.37
N ASP A 258 12.48 22.02 4.46
CA ASP A 258 13.26 23.12 3.90
C ASP A 258 12.31 24.09 3.14
N PRO A 259 12.30 25.39 3.45
CA PRO A 259 11.51 26.39 2.72
C PRO A 259 11.79 26.44 1.21
N LYS A 260 12.88 25.84 0.72
CA LYS A 260 13.27 25.76 -0.69
C LYS A 260 12.85 24.46 -1.38
N ASP A 261 12.25 23.50 -0.66
CA ASP A 261 11.81 22.23 -1.23
C ASP A 261 10.60 22.42 -2.16
N PRO A 262 10.68 22.12 -3.48
CA PRO A 262 9.56 22.24 -4.39
C PRO A 262 8.34 21.43 -3.97
N VAL A 263 8.52 20.27 -3.32
CA VAL A 263 7.38 19.46 -2.83
C VAL A 263 6.62 20.18 -1.72
N PHE A 264 7.31 20.97 -0.90
CA PHE A 264 6.70 21.81 0.13
C PHE A 264 6.06 23.08 -0.47
N ILE A 265 6.71 23.70 -1.47
CA ILE A 265 6.21 24.90 -2.15
C ILE A 265 4.94 24.59 -2.96
N ASP A 266 4.97 23.57 -3.82
CA ASP A 266 3.86 23.21 -4.70
C ASP A 266 2.69 22.56 -3.92
N HIS A 267 3.01 21.80 -2.87
CA HIS A 267 2.08 20.89 -2.21
C HIS A 267 2.28 20.78 -0.69
N PRO A 268 2.19 21.88 0.08
CA PRO A 268 2.44 21.85 1.53
C PRO A 268 1.50 20.90 2.28
N GLY A 269 0.26 20.76 1.81
CA GLY A 269 -0.71 19.81 2.35
C GLY A 269 -0.32 18.33 2.21
N LYS A 270 0.54 17.95 1.24
CA LYS A 270 1.05 16.56 1.11
C LYS A 270 1.99 16.21 2.26
N ILE A 271 2.88 17.12 2.65
CA ILE A 271 3.79 16.93 3.78
C ILE A 271 3.00 16.82 5.08
N PHE A 272 2.04 17.71 5.30
CA PHE A 272 1.17 17.69 6.47
C PHE A 272 0.32 16.41 6.57
N ALA A 273 -0.27 15.97 5.45
CA ALA A 273 -1.08 14.76 5.41
C ALA A 273 -0.26 13.47 5.65
N GLU A 274 0.98 13.41 5.16
CA GLU A 274 1.89 12.28 5.36
C GLU A 274 2.23 12.05 6.85
N ILE A 275 2.50 13.13 7.61
CA ILE A 275 2.72 13.05 9.06
C ILE A 275 1.53 12.36 9.74
N HIS A 276 0.32 12.81 9.43
CA HIS A 276 -0.90 12.29 10.03
C HIS A 276 -1.26 10.87 9.56
N GLU A 277 -0.97 10.44 8.33
CA GLU A 277 -1.13 9.02 7.92
C GLU A 277 -0.12 8.14 8.66
N ARG A 278 1.14 8.56 8.86
CA ARG A 278 2.14 7.77 9.61
C ARG A 278 1.73 7.51 11.06
N PHE A 279 1.06 8.48 11.70
CA PHE A 279 0.57 8.36 13.09
C PHE A 279 -0.83 7.76 13.23
N SER A 280 -1.72 7.88 12.24
CA SER A 280 -3.09 7.33 12.31
C SER A 280 -3.20 5.91 11.74
N SER A 281 -2.40 5.54 10.73
CA SER A 281 -2.39 4.19 10.15
C SER A 281 -2.17 3.03 11.15
N PRO A 282 -1.36 3.14 12.23
CA PRO A 282 -1.22 2.06 13.22
C PRO A 282 -2.49 1.79 14.03
N LEU A 283 -3.41 2.76 14.13
CA LEU A 283 -4.69 2.60 14.83
C LEU A 283 -5.61 1.62 14.10
N TYR A 284 -5.54 1.55 12.76
CA TYR A 284 -6.37 0.65 11.96
C TYR A 284 -6.10 -0.83 12.25
N ALA A 285 -4.89 -1.20 12.69
CA ALA A 285 -4.61 -2.57 13.14
C ALA A 285 -5.49 -2.96 14.35
N LEU A 286 -5.66 -2.04 15.31
CA LEU A 286 -6.53 -2.22 16.47
C LEU A 286 -8.01 -2.16 16.08
N THR A 287 -8.41 -1.16 15.28
CA THR A 287 -9.79 -1.01 14.80
C THR A 287 -10.27 -2.26 14.05
N MET A 288 -9.50 -2.75 13.09
CA MET A 288 -9.90 -3.92 12.30
C MET A 288 -9.91 -5.20 13.14
N MET A 289 -8.88 -5.45 13.98
CA MET A 289 -8.87 -6.61 14.87
C MET A 289 -10.12 -6.63 15.77
N LEU A 290 -10.50 -5.50 16.37
CA LEU A 290 -11.70 -5.42 17.21
C LEU A 290 -12.99 -5.67 16.42
N ILE A 291 -13.11 -5.15 15.20
CA ILE A 291 -14.26 -5.42 14.31
C ILE A 291 -14.37 -6.94 14.01
N ALA A 292 -13.25 -7.60 13.67
CA ALA A 292 -13.22 -9.05 13.45
C ALA A 292 -13.54 -9.83 14.73
N PHE A 293 -12.99 -9.41 15.86
CA PHE A 293 -13.19 -10.06 17.15
C PHE A 293 -14.66 -10.03 17.58
N VAL A 294 -15.30 -8.88 17.52
CA VAL A 294 -16.72 -8.76 17.91
C VAL A 294 -17.63 -9.54 16.99
N GLY A 295 -17.38 -9.58 15.68
CA GLY A 295 -18.18 -10.38 14.75
C GLY A 295 -18.08 -11.90 14.96
N LEU A 296 -16.93 -12.42 15.37
CA LEU A 296 -16.66 -13.88 15.37
C LEU A 296 -16.37 -14.51 16.75
N SER A 297 -16.27 -13.75 17.84
CA SER A 297 -15.94 -14.27 19.18
C SER A 297 -17.05 -15.06 19.87
N GLU A 298 -18.28 -15.08 19.33
CA GLU A 298 -19.37 -15.92 19.82
C GLU A 298 -19.37 -17.32 19.20
N ALA A 299 -19.60 -18.34 20.03
CA ALA A 299 -19.76 -19.72 19.57
C ALA A 299 -21.13 -19.87 18.89
N LYS A 300 -21.14 -20.13 17.57
CA LYS A 300 -22.37 -20.25 16.77
C LYS A 300 -22.28 -21.39 15.76
N THR A 301 -23.25 -22.30 15.85
CA THR A 301 -23.33 -23.53 15.03
C THR A 301 -23.96 -23.31 13.64
N ASN A 302 -24.75 -22.25 13.46
CA ASN A 302 -25.44 -21.99 12.18
C ASN A 302 -24.47 -21.49 11.10
N ARG A 303 -24.03 -22.41 10.23
CA ARG A 303 -23.09 -22.16 9.13
C ARG A 303 -23.59 -21.08 8.14
N LYS A 304 -24.88 -21.06 7.81
CA LYS A 304 -25.44 -20.12 6.82
C LYS A 304 -25.46 -18.67 7.32
N GLY A 305 -25.73 -18.45 8.61
CA GLY A 305 -25.69 -17.10 9.20
C GLY A 305 -24.28 -16.52 9.30
N ARG A 306 -23.28 -17.35 9.61
CA ARG A 306 -21.90 -16.91 9.88
C ARG A 306 -21.20 -16.31 8.66
N ILE A 307 -21.53 -16.75 7.44
CA ILE A 307 -20.93 -16.17 6.21
C ILE A 307 -21.37 -14.72 5.98
N TRP A 308 -22.64 -14.40 6.25
CA TRP A 308 -23.15 -13.02 6.17
C TRP A 308 -22.52 -12.11 7.23
N VAL A 309 -22.23 -12.63 8.43
CA VAL A 309 -21.47 -11.89 9.44
C VAL A 309 -20.05 -11.59 8.95
N ILE A 310 -19.37 -12.55 8.31
CA ILE A 310 -18.04 -12.34 7.72
C ILE A 310 -18.07 -11.27 6.62
N PHE A 311 -19.05 -11.30 5.72
CA PHE A 311 -19.23 -10.23 4.72
C PHE A 311 -19.54 -8.87 5.36
N GLY A 312 -20.36 -8.84 6.42
CA GLY A 312 -20.67 -7.63 7.16
C GLY A 312 -19.45 -6.99 7.81
N ILE A 313 -18.61 -7.77 8.52
CA ILE A 313 -17.37 -7.22 9.12
C ILE A 313 -16.33 -6.84 8.07
N LEU A 314 -16.26 -7.56 6.94
CA LEU A 314 -15.36 -7.23 5.84
C LEU A 314 -15.76 -5.89 5.20
N GLY A 315 -17.06 -5.71 4.93
CA GLY A 315 -17.61 -4.44 4.44
C GLY A 315 -17.37 -3.29 5.41
N LEU A 316 -17.61 -3.50 6.71
CA LEU A 316 -17.38 -2.50 7.76
C LEU A 316 -15.89 -2.12 7.89
N ALA A 317 -14.99 -3.10 7.99
CA ALA A 317 -13.55 -2.85 8.10
C ALA A 317 -12.99 -2.15 6.85
N THR A 318 -13.44 -2.58 5.66
CA THR A 318 -13.06 -1.94 4.39
C THR A 318 -13.59 -0.50 4.31
N GLY A 319 -14.86 -0.28 4.66
CA GLY A 319 -15.47 1.04 4.69
C GLY A 319 -14.74 2.01 5.63
N VAL A 320 -14.41 1.56 6.85
CA VAL A 320 -13.62 2.33 7.82
C VAL A 320 -12.22 2.67 7.26
N ARG A 321 -11.52 1.73 6.60
CA ARG A 321 -10.22 2.02 5.98
C ARG A 321 -10.30 2.97 4.80
N LEU A 322 -11.33 2.83 3.95
CA LEU A 322 -11.55 3.71 2.81
C LEU A 322 -11.88 5.13 3.26
N LEU A 323 -12.79 5.30 4.23
CA LEU A 323 -13.06 6.60 4.85
C LEU A 323 -11.78 7.23 5.41
N GLY A 324 -10.96 6.42 6.11
CA GLY A 324 -9.63 6.81 6.55
C GLY A 324 -8.75 7.36 5.44
N GLY A 325 -8.52 6.58 4.38
CA GLY A 325 -7.72 7.01 3.23
C GLY A 325 -8.28 8.24 2.52
N THR A 326 -9.61 8.38 2.41
CA THR A 326 -10.22 9.60 1.85
C THR A 326 -9.98 10.83 2.73
N SER A 327 -9.94 10.69 4.06
CA SER A 327 -9.65 11.81 4.98
C SER A 327 -8.24 12.37 4.78
N ILE A 328 -7.24 11.51 4.58
CA ILE A 328 -5.87 11.90 4.25
C ILE A 328 -5.83 12.65 2.91
N ASN A 329 -6.50 12.12 1.88
CA ASN A 329 -6.58 12.78 0.56
C ASN A 329 -7.32 14.13 0.60
N MET A 330 -8.30 14.31 1.49
CA MET A 330 -8.96 15.60 1.73
C MET A 330 -8.05 16.58 2.48
N MET A 331 -7.28 16.10 3.46
CA MET A 331 -6.32 16.90 4.23
C MET A 331 -5.22 17.52 3.37
N VAL A 332 -4.84 16.89 2.25
CA VAL A 332 -3.92 17.48 1.24
C VAL A 332 -4.45 18.82 0.68
N LYS A 333 -5.77 19.02 0.65
CA LYS A 333 -6.41 20.26 0.20
C LYS A 333 -6.79 21.19 1.36
N THR A 334 -7.18 20.62 2.50
CA THR A 334 -7.71 21.36 3.65
C THR A 334 -7.12 20.82 4.95
N ASN A 335 -5.99 21.40 5.39
CA ASN A 335 -5.26 20.97 6.59
C ASN A 335 -6.11 20.89 7.86
N ALA A 336 -7.17 21.72 7.99
CA ALA A 336 -8.07 21.71 9.14
C ALA A 336 -8.83 20.38 9.37
N LEU A 337 -8.82 19.45 8.40
CA LEU A 337 -9.46 18.14 8.50
C LEU A 337 -8.62 17.07 9.21
N TYR A 338 -7.41 17.39 9.71
CA TYR A 338 -6.56 16.44 10.44
C TYR A 338 -7.23 15.67 11.60
N PRO A 339 -8.19 16.22 12.38
CA PRO A 339 -8.81 15.47 13.46
C PRO A 339 -9.59 14.26 12.95
N LEU A 340 -10.09 14.31 11.71
CA LEU A 340 -10.93 13.29 11.09
C LEU A 340 -10.14 11.99 10.82
N ALA A 341 -8.83 12.10 10.53
CA ALA A 341 -7.93 10.96 10.34
C ALA A 341 -7.78 10.11 11.61
N TYR A 342 -7.87 10.72 12.80
CA TYR A 342 -7.85 10.03 14.10
C TYR A 342 -9.27 9.68 14.58
N ALA A 343 -10.25 10.55 14.32
CA ALA A 343 -11.63 10.34 14.76
C ALA A 343 -12.24 9.07 14.13
N ILE A 344 -12.00 8.77 12.84
CA ILE A 344 -12.52 7.57 12.19
C ILE A 344 -12.11 6.27 12.94
N PRO A 345 -10.81 5.94 13.11
CA PRO A 345 -10.42 4.70 13.78
C PRO A 345 -10.75 4.72 15.27
N LEU A 346 -10.68 5.87 15.96
CA LEU A 346 -11.00 5.96 17.39
C LEU A 346 -12.50 5.81 17.69
N LEU A 347 -13.39 6.40 16.88
CA LEU A 347 -14.84 6.21 17.01
C LEU A 347 -15.25 4.77 16.66
N ALA A 348 -14.60 4.15 15.68
CA ALA A 348 -14.79 2.73 15.39
C ALA A 348 -14.31 1.83 16.56
N ILE A 349 -13.18 2.15 17.20
CA ILE A 349 -12.75 1.45 18.43
C ILE A 349 -13.77 1.65 19.57
N LEU A 350 -14.19 2.90 19.80
CA LEU A 350 -15.12 3.25 20.88
C LEU A 350 -16.47 2.56 20.71
N THR A 351 -17.07 2.60 19.51
CA THR A 351 -18.36 1.94 19.25
C THR A 351 -18.29 0.43 19.46
N VAL A 352 -17.22 -0.23 19.00
CA VAL A 352 -17.01 -1.67 19.17
C VAL A 352 -16.79 -2.05 20.64
N LEU A 353 -15.98 -1.28 21.40
CA LEU A 353 -15.80 -1.50 22.84
C LEU A 353 -17.09 -1.26 23.64
N THR A 354 -17.84 -0.20 23.32
CA THR A 354 -19.13 0.11 23.94
C THR A 354 -20.13 -1.03 23.70
N TYR A 355 -20.21 -1.54 22.47
CA TYR A 355 -21.02 -2.72 22.15
C TYR A 355 -20.64 -3.95 23.00
N MET A 356 -19.34 -4.27 23.11
CA MET A 356 -18.88 -5.38 23.96
C MET A 356 -19.26 -5.20 25.43
N VAL A 357 -19.16 -3.98 25.97
CA VAL A 357 -19.49 -3.71 27.39
C VAL A 357 -20.99 -3.87 27.64
N PHE A 358 -21.85 -3.38 26.76
CA PHE A 358 -23.30 -3.51 26.92
C PHE A 358 -23.79 -4.96 26.71
N HIS A 359 -23.29 -5.66 25.69
CA HIS A 359 -23.71 -7.04 25.41
C HIS A 359 -23.36 -8.00 26.56
N ASN A 360 -22.10 -8.00 27.01
CA ASN A 360 -21.63 -8.82 28.14
C ASN A 360 -22.24 -8.41 29.50
N ARG A 361 -22.89 -7.25 29.62
CA ARG A 361 -23.74 -6.90 30.79
C ARG A 361 -25.14 -7.53 30.66
N ALA A 362 -25.74 -7.49 29.48
CA ALA A 362 -27.05 -8.10 29.20
C ALA A 362 -27.03 -9.62 29.43
N ASP A 363 -26.00 -10.32 28.94
CA ASP A 363 -25.85 -11.77 29.14
C ASP A 363 -25.78 -12.14 30.62
N LYS A 364 -24.96 -11.42 31.40
CA LYS A 364 -24.82 -11.64 32.85
C LYS A 364 -26.13 -11.40 33.60
N ALA A 365 -26.88 -10.36 33.22
CA ALA A 365 -28.20 -10.10 33.79
C ALA A 365 -29.21 -11.20 33.44
N TYR A 366 -29.21 -11.68 32.19
CA TYR A 366 -30.05 -12.79 31.73
C TYR A 366 -29.75 -14.10 32.48
N TYR A 367 -28.48 -14.53 32.54
CA TYR A 367 -28.10 -15.74 33.27
C TYR A 367 -28.36 -15.63 34.78
N ALA A 368 -28.19 -14.45 35.38
CA ALA A 368 -28.59 -14.21 36.77
C ALA A 368 -30.11 -14.35 36.97
N MET A 369 -30.93 -13.83 36.04
CA MET A 369 -32.39 -13.96 36.09
C MET A 369 -32.84 -15.42 35.95
N VAL A 370 -32.28 -16.18 35.01
CA VAL A 370 -32.60 -17.60 34.79
C VAL A 370 -32.20 -18.43 36.02
N ARG A 371 -31.00 -18.23 36.56
CA ARG A 371 -30.54 -18.89 37.79
C ARG A 371 -31.46 -18.58 38.98
N ASN A 372 -31.88 -17.32 39.13
CA ASN A 372 -32.79 -16.92 40.21
C ASN A 372 -34.19 -17.50 40.02
N ARG A 373 -34.68 -17.68 38.78
CA ARG A 373 -35.94 -18.43 38.51
C ARG A 373 -35.82 -19.90 38.89
N ALA A 374 -34.73 -20.57 38.51
CA ALA A 374 -34.49 -21.97 38.89
C ALA A 374 -34.45 -22.15 40.42
N ALA A 375 -33.69 -21.29 41.12
CA ALA A 375 -33.58 -21.30 42.58
C ALA A 375 -34.88 -20.95 43.32
N ARG A 376 -35.80 -20.20 42.70
CA ARG A 376 -37.16 -19.98 43.24
C ARG A 376 -38.05 -21.20 43.02
N ARG A 377 -37.94 -21.88 41.87
CA ARG A 377 -38.74 -23.08 41.56
C ARG A 377 -38.39 -24.26 42.46
N SER A 378 -37.12 -24.40 42.88
CA SER A 378 -36.69 -25.38 43.89
C SER A 378 -36.99 -24.97 45.35
N ARG A 379 -37.55 -23.78 45.58
CA ARG A 379 -38.00 -23.30 46.91
C ARG A 379 -39.53 -23.24 47.04
N GLN A 380 -40.29 -23.54 45.98
CA GLN A 380 -41.73 -23.76 46.12
C GLN A 380 -41.94 -25.10 46.84
N PRO A 381 -42.76 -25.15 47.91
CA PRO A 381 -43.23 -26.41 48.45
C PRO A 381 -43.91 -27.20 47.33
N GLN A 382 -43.67 -28.52 47.27
CA GLN A 382 -44.51 -29.38 46.44
C GLN A 382 -45.97 -29.24 46.93
N PRO A 383 -46.96 -29.14 46.03
CA PRO A 383 -48.35 -29.33 46.45
C PRO A 383 -48.46 -30.68 47.13
N GLY A 384 -49.01 -30.72 48.35
CA GLY A 384 -49.30 -31.99 49.03
C GLY A 384 -50.19 -32.88 48.15
N PRO A 385 -50.14 -34.21 48.31
CA PRO A 385 -50.90 -35.14 47.47
C PRO A 385 -52.38 -34.76 47.48
N GLN A 386 -52.88 -34.39 46.31
CA GLN A 386 -54.26 -33.98 46.12
C GLN A 386 -55.13 -35.23 46.22
N ASN A 387 -56.13 -35.21 47.11
CA ASN A 387 -57.01 -36.36 47.33
C ASN A 387 -57.69 -36.78 46.03
N SER A 388 -57.36 -37.99 45.55
CA SER A 388 -58.10 -38.63 44.46
C SER A 388 -59.56 -38.84 44.88
N PRO A 389 -60.55 -38.58 44.00
CA PRO A 389 -61.93 -38.99 44.24
C PRO A 389 -62.02 -40.52 44.42
N ALA A 390 -62.92 -40.96 45.29
CA ALA A 390 -63.16 -42.39 45.52
C ALA A 390 -63.74 -43.07 44.25
N PRO A 391 -63.44 -44.35 44.00
CA PRO A 391 -63.99 -45.08 42.85
C PRO A 391 -65.49 -45.31 43.01
N GLU A 392 -66.25 -44.88 42.01
CA GLU A 392 -67.70 -45.05 41.92
C GLU A 392 -68.06 -46.53 41.66
N GLN A 393 -69.00 -47.07 42.43
CA GLN A 393 -69.38 -48.48 42.34
C GLN A 393 -70.30 -48.74 41.14
N VAL A 394 -69.83 -49.51 40.16
CA VAL A 394 -70.65 -50.00 39.05
C VAL A 394 -71.39 -51.27 39.48
N PRO A 395 -72.73 -51.37 39.31
CA PRO A 395 -73.50 -52.54 39.73
C PRO A 395 -73.33 -53.75 38.79
N ASN A 396 -73.50 -54.95 39.34
CA ASN A 396 -73.28 -56.23 38.66
C ASN A 396 -74.33 -56.56 37.57
N GLY A 397 -73.87 -57.15 36.47
CA GLY A 397 -74.68 -57.83 35.43
C GLY A 397 -73.83 -58.88 34.70
N PRO A 398 -74.37 -60.05 34.29
CA PRO A 398 -73.55 -61.25 34.10
C PRO A 398 -72.92 -61.47 32.70
N THR A 399 -71.76 -62.13 32.74
CA THR A 399 -71.01 -62.90 31.70
C THR A 399 -71.86 -63.75 30.74
N PRO A 400 -71.41 -64.08 29.51
CA PRO A 400 -70.16 -64.85 29.19
C PRO A 400 -69.30 -64.20 28.07
N VAL A 401 -68.23 -64.75 27.46
CA VAL A 401 -67.72 -66.14 27.26
C VAL A 401 -66.19 -66.23 27.56
N ARG A 402 -65.47 -67.24 27.06
CA ARG A 402 -64.11 -67.71 27.43
C ARG A 402 -63.19 -67.86 26.20
N SER A 403 -61.87 -67.95 26.46
CA SER A 403 -60.76 -68.38 25.58
C SER A 403 -60.12 -67.28 24.69
N SER A 404 -58.78 -67.22 24.50
CA SER A 404 -57.69 -68.13 24.91
C SER A 404 -56.36 -67.39 25.21
N MET A 405 -55.48 -68.03 25.99
CA MET A 405 -54.07 -67.65 26.25
C MET A 405 -53.30 -68.94 26.59
N PRO A 406 -52.09 -69.17 26.05
CA PRO A 406 -50.88 -69.31 26.91
C PRO A 406 -49.57 -68.91 26.18
N PRO A 407 -48.36 -69.06 26.78
CA PRO A 407 -47.96 -68.54 28.10
C PRO A 407 -46.60 -67.77 28.05
N ARG A 408 -46.24 -67.06 29.13
CA ARG A 408 -44.83 -66.76 29.47
C ARG A 408 -44.24 -67.93 30.28
N PRO A 409 -42.93 -68.21 30.16
CA PRO A 409 -42.00 -68.13 31.32
C PRO A 409 -40.58 -67.67 30.90
N ASP A 410 -39.58 -67.40 31.75
CA ASP A 410 -39.52 -67.00 33.17
C ASP A 410 -38.16 -66.28 33.40
N ALA A 411 -37.88 -65.81 34.63
CA ALA A 411 -36.77 -64.90 35.00
C ALA A 411 -35.44 -65.64 35.39
N PRO A 412 -34.31 -64.92 35.63
CA PRO A 412 -32.92 -65.39 35.40
C PRO A 412 -32.17 -65.87 36.67
N PRO A 413 -30.85 -66.23 36.64
CA PRO A 413 -29.80 -65.25 37.06
C PRO A 413 -28.30 -65.46 36.63
N ALA A 414 -27.46 -64.46 36.96
CA ALA A 414 -26.07 -64.51 37.49
C ALA A 414 -24.76 -64.90 36.70
N THR A 415 -23.93 -63.86 36.46
CA THR A 415 -22.47 -63.70 36.83
C THR A 415 -21.24 -64.27 36.05
N ARG A 416 -20.22 -63.38 35.98
CA ARG A 416 -18.72 -63.52 35.93
C ARG A 416 -17.94 -63.80 34.61
N ARG A 417 -16.79 -63.09 34.48
CA ARG A 417 -15.70 -63.22 33.47
C ARG A 417 -14.58 -64.16 33.98
N PRO A 418 -13.63 -64.64 33.13
CA PRO A 418 -12.30 -63.98 33.05
C PRO A 418 -11.49 -64.07 31.72
N SER A 419 -10.55 -63.11 31.58
CA SER A 419 -9.18 -63.11 30.96
C SER A 419 -8.85 -63.51 29.48
N PRO A 420 -7.76 -62.93 28.88
CA PRO A 420 -7.34 -63.14 27.46
C PRO A 420 -5.93 -63.74 27.25
N LEU A 421 -5.57 -64.10 26.00
CA LEU A 421 -4.19 -64.35 25.53
C LEU A 421 -3.95 -63.87 24.07
N SER A 422 -2.67 -63.63 23.74
CA SER A 422 -2.07 -63.34 22.40
C SER A 422 -1.17 -64.55 21.97
N PRO A 423 -0.36 -64.61 20.86
CA PRO A 423 0.12 -63.54 19.94
C PRO A 423 0.39 -63.87 18.42
N ARG A 424 0.63 -62.82 17.57
CA ARG A 424 1.56 -62.64 16.38
C ARG A 424 1.78 -63.76 15.30
N PRO A 425 2.53 -63.55 14.15
CA PRO A 425 3.10 -62.33 13.52
C PRO A 425 2.96 -62.20 11.95
N SER A 426 3.63 -61.16 11.38
CA SER A 426 4.32 -61.07 10.05
C SER A 426 3.67 -60.48 8.78
N SER A 427 4.45 -59.54 8.22
CA SER A 427 4.49 -58.77 6.94
C SER A 427 4.65 -59.61 5.63
N PRO A 428 4.94 -59.03 4.44
CA PRO A 428 4.45 -57.82 3.72
C PRO A 428 4.14 -58.07 2.21
N GLY A 429 3.70 -57.04 1.44
CA GLY A 429 4.10 -56.88 0.03
C GLY A 429 3.01 -56.58 -1.04
N PRO A 430 3.38 -56.07 -2.24
CA PRO A 430 2.42 -55.40 -3.16
C PRO A 430 2.39 -55.93 -4.63
N SER A 431 1.32 -55.66 -5.41
CA SER A 431 1.41 -55.41 -6.88
C SER A 431 0.09 -55.04 -7.61
N SER A 432 0.24 -54.22 -8.67
CA SER A 432 -0.46 -54.22 -9.99
C SER A 432 -2.00 -54.32 -10.17
N ARG A 433 -2.60 -53.21 -10.66
CA ARG A 433 -3.23 -52.98 -12.01
C ARG A 433 -3.33 -54.18 -13.03
N PRO A 434 -4.06 -54.08 -14.18
CA PRO A 434 -5.39 -53.47 -14.47
C PRO A 434 -6.22 -54.21 -15.58
N THR A 435 -7.52 -53.90 -15.74
CA THR A 435 -8.36 -54.18 -16.96
C THR A 435 -9.59 -53.26 -16.92
N SER A 436 -10.13 -52.58 -17.96
CA SER A 436 -10.25 -52.77 -19.43
C SER A 436 -11.17 -53.96 -19.80
N SER A 437 -12.27 -53.88 -20.57
CA SER A 437 -12.79 -52.88 -21.52
C SER A 437 -14.29 -53.15 -21.83
N SER A 438 -14.86 -52.50 -22.87
CA SER A 438 -16.05 -52.97 -23.65
C SER A 438 -17.45 -52.81 -23.01
N ASN A 439 -18.54 -52.42 -23.69
CA ASN A 439 -18.76 -51.66 -24.93
C ASN A 439 -20.24 -51.19 -24.99
N ARG A 440 -20.49 -49.93 -25.44
CA ARG A 440 -21.46 -49.44 -26.48
C ARG A 440 -22.94 -49.95 -26.54
N PRO A 441 -23.86 -49.30 -27.32
CA PRO A 441 -23.75 -48.01 -28.04
C PRO A 441 -24.94 -47.01 -27.89
N ALA A 442 -24.62 -45.74 -28.23
CA ALA A 442 -25.39 -44.71 -28.96
C ALA A 442 -26.95 -44.64 -28.95
N THR A 443 -27.44 -43.43 -28.65
CA THR A 443 -28.50 -42.76 -29.46
C THR A 443 -28.05 -41.32 -29.74
N SER A 444 -28.21 -40.86 -30.98
CA SER A 444 -27.70 -39.57 -31.47
C SER A 444 -28.77 -38.47 -31.53
N THR A 445 -28.45 -37.28 -31.04
CA THR A 445 -29.18 -36.05 -31.35
C THR A 445 -28.18 -34.97 -31.78
N GLN A 446 -28.26 -34.54 -33.04
CA GLN A 446 -27.43 -33.45 -33.57
C GLN A 446 -27.93 -32.10 -33.04
N MET A 447 -27.01 -31.25 -32.56
CA MET A 447 -27.21 -29.81 -32.54
C MET A 447 -26.15 -29.12 -33.39
N ARG A 448 -26.61 -28.16 -34.20
CA ARG A 448 -25.86 -27.55 -35.29
C ARG A 448 -25.08 -26.33 -34.79
N ASN A 449 -23.78 -26.30 -35.08
CA ASN A 449 -22.89 -25.21 -34.70
C ASN A 449 -23.17 -23.95 -35.55
N PRO A 450 -23.30 -22.74 -34.98
CA PRO A 450 -23.49 -21.51 -35.76
C PRO A 450 -22.17 -20.95 -36.31
N ASP A 451 -22.24 -20.34 -37.49
CA ASP A 451 -21.11 -19.81 -38.26
C ASP A 451 -20.65 -18.43 -37.73
N PRO A 452 -19.35 -18.24 -37.37
CA PRO A 452 -18.86 -16.98 -36.83
C PRO A 452 -18.87 -15.81 -37.83
N SER A 453 -19.09 -16.04 -39.12
CA SER A 453 -19.10 -15.00 -40.17
C SER A 453 -20.35 -14.11 -40.19
N GLN A 454 -21.43 -14.48 -39.47
CA GLN A 454 -22.66 -13.67 -39.41
C GLN A 454 -22.60 -12.55 -38.37
N ALA A 455 -21.88 -12.75 -37.25
CA ALA A 455 -21.79 -11.76 -36.16
C ALA A 455 -21.12 -10.44 -36.61
N LEU A 456 -20.13 -10.53 -37.50
CA LEU A 456 -19.41 -9.35 -38.02
C LEU A 456 -20.23 -8.50 -39.01
N ARG A 457 -21.27 -9.06 -39.65
CA ARG A 457 -22.10 -8.31 -40.62
C ARG A 457 -23.09 -7.36 -39.94
N HIS A 458 -23.63 -7.75 -38.77
CA HIS A 458 -24.50 -6.87 -37.98
C HIS A 458 -23.76 -5.69 -37.33
N LEU A 459 -22.47 -5.84 -37.04
CA LEU A 459 -21.63 -4.77 -36.47
C LEU A 459 -21.17 -3.74 -37.52
N ALA A 460 -21.13 -4.12 -38.80
CA ALA A 460 -20.78 -3.21 -39.91
C ALA A 460 -21.94 -2.30 -40.36
N GLN A 461 -23.19 -2.69 -40.10
CA GLN A 461 -24.38 -1.92 -40.53
C GLN A 461 -24.79 -0.80 -39.56
N THR A 462 -24.30 -0.79 -38.32
CA THR A 462 -24.66 0.21 -37.29
C THR A 462 -23.75 1.45 -37.24
N LEU A 463 -22.65 1.47 -38.02
CA LEU A 463 -21.69 2.59 -38.06
C LEU A 463 -21.82 3.51 -39.28
N SER A 464 -22.79 3.25 -40.17
CA SER A 464 -22.93 3.93 -41.47
C SER A 464 -24.19 4.80 -41.56
N ALA A 465 -24.27 5.89 -40.79
CA ALA A 465 -25.33 6.89 -40.90
C ALA A 465 -24.78 8.33 -40.76
N PRO A 466 -25.02 9.24 -41.72
CA PRO A 466 -24.44 10.59 -41.71
C PRO A 466 -25.21 11.56 -40.80
N LYS A 467 -24.49 12.22 -39.88
CA LYS A 467 -25.09 13.20 -38.96
C LYS A 467 -25.34 14.54 -39.66
N ARG A 468 -26.54 14.70 -40.24
CA ARG A 468 -26.96 15.93 -40.94
C ARG A 468 -27.32 17.05 -39.97
N THR A 469 -26.82 18.25 -40.25
CA THR A 469 -27.05 19.48 -39.49
C THR A 469 -28.51 19.94 -39.57
N GLY A 470 -29.13 20.30 -38.45
CA GLY A 470 -30.49 20.84 -38.40
C GLY A 470 -30.65 21.84 -37.25
N LYS A 471 -31.07 23.07 -37.57
CA LYS A 471 -31.32 24.14 -36.59
C LYS A 471 -32.65 23.90 -35.88
N GLN A 472 -32.70 24.08 -34.56
CA GLN A 472 -33.90 24.62 -33.90
C GLN A 472 -33.56 25.27 -32.55
N GLN A 473 -34.20 26.40 -32.28
CA GLN A 473 -33.98 27.28 -31.13
C GLN A 473 -35.00 27.00 -30.02
N VAL A 474 -34.55 26.98 -28.76
CA VAL A 474 -35.36 27.25 -27.56
C VAL A 474 -34.42 27.86 -26.49
N PRO A 475 -34.90 28.57 -25.45
CA PRO A 475 -34.50 29.97 -25.27
C PRO A 475 -33.53 30.19 -24.10
N ILE A 476 -32.87 31.35 -24.13
CA ILE A 476 -32.09 31.86 -23.00
C ILE A 476 -33.07 32.49 -22.00
N THR A 477 -33.29 31.84 -20.87
CA THR A 477 -33.94 32.48 -19.71
C THR A 477 -33.00 33.52 -19.12
N GLN A 478 -33.21 34.78 -19.48
CA GLN A 478 -32.66 35.91 -18.73
C GLN A 478 -33.37 35.99 -17.37
N ASN A 479 -32.61 36.21 -16.29
CA ASN A 479 -33.15 36.68 -15.01
C ASN A 479 -32.53 38.06 -14.73
N PRO A 480 -33.30 39.08 -14.31
CA PRO A 480 -32.91 40.47 -14.50
C PRO A 480 -32.00 41.02 -13.41
N MET A 481 -31.31 42.12 -13.75
CA MET A 481 -30.60 42.98 -12.80
C MET A 481 -31.57 43.64 -11.81
N ASN A 482 -31.10 43.89 -10.59
CA ASN A 482 -31.58 44.99 -9.75
C ASN A 482 -30.35 45.81 -9.30
N PRO A 483 -30.35 47.16 -9.38
CA PRO A 483 -29.15 47.96 -9.20
C PRO A 483 -28.98 48.48 -7.75
N THR A 484 -27.92 49.29 -7.56
CA THR A 484 -27.65 50.17 -6.41
C THR A 484 -26.87 49.53 -5.25
N GLN A 485 -25.57 49.83 -5.18
CA GLN A 485 -24.99 50.66 -4.11
C GLN A 485 -23.49 50.94 -4.38
N ARG A 486 -23.10 52.22 -4.33
CA ARG A 486 -21.69 52.67 -4.24
C ARG A 486 -21.32 52.85 -2.76
N PRO A 487 -20.03 52.82 -2.45
CA PRO A 487 -19.45 53.86 -1.59
C PRO A 487 -18.24 54.56 -2.25
N PRO A 488 -17.80 55.74 -1.75
CA PRO A 488 -16.98 56.66 -2.53
C PRO A 488 -15.51 56.80 -2.05
N HIS A 489 -14.65 57.30 -2.92
CA HIS A 489 -13.45 58.08 -2.55
C HIS A 489 -13.91 59.44 -1.94
N THR A 490 -13.22 60.19 -1.07
CA THR A 490 -11.78 60.41 -0.83
C THR A 490 -11.64 61.31 0.42
N HIS A 491 -10.61 61.18 1.26
CA HIS A 491 -9.82 62.31 1.85
C HIS A 491 -8.68 61.83 2.79
N ASN A 492 -7.77 62.74 3.16
CA ASN A 492 -6.33 62.48 3.40
C ASN A 492 -5.86 62.78 4.87
N PRO A 493 -4.55 62.76 5.24
CA PRO A 493 -4.04 62.37 6.57
C PRO A 493 -3.76 63.56 7.53
N PRO A 494 -3.24 63.30 8.76
CA PRO A 494 -1.77 63.20 9.01
C PRO A 494 -1.40 61.86 9.73
N ALA A 495 -0.18 61.52 10.16
CA ALA A 495 1.08 62.28 10.37
C ALA A 495 2.36 61.44 10.03
N LYS A 496 3.44 61.52 10.84
CA LYS A 496 4.74 60.83 10.67
C LYS A 496 5.29 60.25 11.99
N SER A 497 5.83 59.03 11.96
CA SER A 497 7.01 58.61 12.74
C SER A 497 7.59 57.34 12.08
N ALA A 498 8.76 57.40 11.43
CA ALA A 498 10.10 57.22 12.01
C ALA A 498 10.60 55.75 11.90
N SER A 499 11.28 55.43 10.79
CA SER A 499 12.02 54.17 10.62
C SER A 499 13.41 54.23 11.29
N PRO A 500 13.92 53.13 11.88
CA PRO A 500 15.34 52.98 12.17
C PRO A 500 16.11 52.57 10.91
N ARG A 501 17.23 53.26 10.61
CA ARG A 501 18.23 52.79 9.64
C ARG A 501 19.09 51.67 10.26
N PRO A 502 19.64 50.72 9.48
CA PRO A 502 20.73 49.89 9.93
C PRO A 502 22.04 50.71 10.04
N PRO A 503 22.92 50.43 11.01
CA PRO A 503 24.18 51.15 11.16
C PRO A 503 25.20 50.74 10.10
N SER A 504 25.91 51.74 9.58
CA SER A 504 27.06 51.57 8.69
C SER A 504 28.32 51.28 9.52
N MET A 505 29.14 50.32 9.13
CA MET A 505 30.52 50.23 9.61
C MET A 505 31.52 50.04 8.47
N VAL A 506 32.69 50.67 8.67
CA VAL A 506 33.74 50.97 7.70
C VAL A 506 34.69 49.77 7.54
N PRO A 507 35.25 49.51 6.34
CA PRO A 507 36.17 48.38 6.14
C PRO A 507 37.54 48.63 6.81
N GLN A 508 38.02 47.65 7.58
CA GLN A 508 39.38 47.65 8.11
C GLN A 508 40.38 47.17 7.06
N ARG A 509 41.49 47.91 6.90
CA ARG A 509 42.69 47.46 6.17
C ARG A 509 43.62 46.66 7.11
N PRO A 510 44.39 45.68 6.62
CA PRO A 510 45.36 44.92 7.41
C PRO A 510 46.78 45.50 7.37
N ALA A 511 47.52 45.39 8.48
CA ALA A 511 48.99 45.49 8.61
C ALA A 511 49.41 45.09 10.05
N PRO A 512 50.69 44.76 10.34
CA PRO A 512 51.54 43.78 9.66
C PRO A 512 52.29 42.81 10.63
N GLU A 513 52.93 41.78 10.05
CA GLU A 513 54.11 41.00 10.50
C GLU A 513 54.44 40.74 11.99
N ARG A 514 54.46 39.44 12.34
CA ARG A 514 55.57 38.64 12.91
C ARG A 514 54.99 37.26 13.28
N GLY A 515 55.61 36.10 13.04
CA GLY A 515 56.96 35.76 12.59
C GLY A 515 57.38 34.48 13.33
N ARG A 516 57.59 33.36 12.62
CA ARG A 516 58.18 32.11 13.14
C ARG A 516 58.83 31.33 12.00
N GLU A 517 60.05 30.87 12.25
CA GLU A 517 60.89 30.12 11.32
C GLU A 517 60.42 28.67 11.13
N PRO A 518 60.84 28.02 10.03
CA PRO A 518 61.14 26.60 10.00
C PRO A 518 62.65 26.35 9.85
N ASP A 519 63.15 25.29 10.51
CA ASP A 519 64.57 24.93 10.54
C ASP A 519 65.19 24.66 9.16
N GLN A 520 66.47 25.02 9.03
CA GLN A 520 67.34 24.55 7.95
C GLN A 520 68.16 23.35 8.42
N GLU A 521 68.09 22.24 7.68
CA GLU A 521 69.14 21.21 7.69
C GLU A 521 69.74 21.07 6.28
N ARG A 522 71.06 20.86 6.23
CA ARG A 522 71.91 21.09 5.04
C ARG A 522 71.83 20.02 3.96
N SER A 523 71.99 20.44 2.69
CA SER A 523 73.04 19.97 1.74
C SER A 523 72.99 20.82 0.46
N ARG A 524 74.03 21.59 0.09
CA ARG A 524 75.20 21.19 -0.76
C ARG A 524 74.75 20.38 -1.99
N GLN A 525 75.02 20.74 -3.26
CA GLN A 525 76.11 21.56 -3.83
C GLN A 525 75.83 21.97 -5.30
N ARG A 526 76.54 23.02 -5.79
CA ARG A 526 76.91 23.32 -7.21
C ARG A 526 75.82 23.66 -8.25
N SER A 527 75.73 24.96 -8.55
CA SER A 527 75.66 25.51 -9.93
C SER A 527 77.07 25.43 -10.59
N PRO A 528 77.34 25.74 -11.89
CA PRO A 528 76.71 26.81 -12.71
C PRO A 528 76.42 26.52 -14.20
N GLY A 529 75.67 27.40 -14.88
CA GLY A 529 75.53 27.38 -16.34
C GLY A 529 74.77 28.56 -16.96
N ARG A 530 75.51 29.51 -17.55
CA ARG A 530 75.07 30.59 -18.47
C ARG A 530 74.12 30.04 -19.57
N GLY A 531 73.18 30.75 -20.18
CA GLY A 531 73.09 32.17 -20.54
C GLY A 531 71.84 32.40 -21.45
N PRO A 532 71.67 33.57 -22.10
CA PRO A 532 70.31 34.13 -22.31
C PRO A 532 69.78 34.20 -23.76
N HIS A 533 68.51 34.64 -23.82
CA HIS A 533 67.80 35.42 -24.85
C HIS A 533 66.83 34.74 -25.85
N PRO A 534 65.77 35.48 -26.31
CA PRO A 534 64.56 34.92 -26.91
C PRO A 534 64.43 35.22 -28.41
N HIS A 535 63.40 34.66 -29.06
CA HIS A 535 62.85 35.26 -30.28
C HIS A 535 61.32 35.26 -30.34
N LYS A 536 60.75 36.47 -30.41
CA LYS A 536 59.43 36.74 -31.02
C LYS A 536 59.59 36.94 -32.53
N ARG A 537 58.65 36.41 -33.30
CA ARG A 537 58.07 36.90 -34.58
C ARG A 537 56.95 35.88 -34.92
N GLN A 538 55.66 36.22 -35.07
CA GLN A 538 55.06 37.17 -36.02
C GLN A 538 55.55 36.98 -37.46
N LYS A 539 54.92 36.04 -38.15
CA LYS A 539 54.03 36.36 -39.28
C LYS A 539 52.83 35.42 -39.26
#